data_AF-A0A520SBQ1-F1
#
_entry.id   AF-A0A520SBQ1-F1
#
_cell.length_a   1.000
_cell.length_b   1.000
_cell.length_c   1.000
_cell.angle_alpha   90.00
_cell.angle_beta   90.00
_cell.angle_gamma   90.00
#
_symmetry.space_group_name_H-M   'P 1'
#
loop_
_entity.id
_entity.type
_entity.pdbx_description
1 polymer ?
#
loop_
_entity_poly.entity_id
_entity_poly.type
_entity_poly.pdbx_seq_one_letter_code
_entity_poly.pdbx_strand_id
1 'polypeptide(L)'
;MHIEVNGQTVYCYTNSRNIDASKPSIVFIHGSGMDHIVWTLAARHFARHGNNVISVDLPGHGRSEGMPLSTVEEMATWIIGVLDTLQIDQAALVGHSLGSLISLECAASHAARVRAIALVGTTAPMPVSDAILNAAESNDHAAFDMLTQWGFSKRHQFGGNRNSGIWMIGNTLRLYEQSGPGVLFHDMRACNDYTTGTEQAAKITCPSLLILGAEDRLTPVRSTRALQEAIPAPIVEVLPETGHTIMVEAPNAMLDALHRVL
;
A
#
# COMPACT_ATOMS: atom_id res chain seq x y z
N MET A 1 11.31 -6.12 13.09
CA MET A 1 12.78 -6.17 12.96
C MET A 1 13.21 -4.76 12.60
N HIS A 2 14.21 -4.22 13.27
CA HIS A 2 14.80 -2.95 12.86
C HIS A 2 16.01 -3.25 11.96
N ILE A 3 16.13 -2.50 10.88
CA ILE A 3 17.23 -2.56 9.92
C ILE A 3 17.74 -1.16 9.61
N GLU A 4 18.95 -1.06 9.09
CA GLU A 4 19.52 0.21 8.64
C GLU A 4 19.35 0.35 7.12
N VAL A 5 18.66 1.41 6.69
CA VAL A 5 18.52 1.77 5.28
C VAL A 5 18.90 3.23 5.13
N ASN A 6 19.89 3.52 4.28
CA ASN A 6 20.42 4.87 4.06
C ASN A 6 20.82 5.61 5.36
N GLY A 7 21.31 4.87 6.36
CA GLY A 7 21.74 5.42 7.65
C GLY A 7 20.60 5.80 8.61
N GLN A 8 19.39 5.28 8.38
CA GLN A 8 18.25 5.40 9.28
C GLN A 8 17.79 4.03 9.76
N THR A 9 17.46 3.92 11.05
CA THR A 9 16.82 2.75 11.62
C THR A 9 15.35 2.71 11.21
N VAL A 10 14.97 1.68 10.46
CA VAL A 10 13.61 1.52 9.94
C VAL A 10 13.02 0.17 10.33
N TYR A 11 11.70 0.11 10.45
CA TYR A 11 10.99 -1.07 10.93
C TYR A 11 10.41 -1.91 9.79
N CYS A 12 10.63 -3.21 9.88
CA CYS A 12 10.00 -4.23 9.03
C CYS A 12 9.33 -5.28 9.92
N TYR A 13 8.02 -5.49 9.77
CA TYR A 13 7.33 -6.62 10.36
C TYR A 13 7.54 -7.88 9.51
N THR A 14 8.16 -8.90 10.11
CA THR A 14 8.48 -10.17 9.43
C THR A 14 7.72 -11.37 9.99
N ASN A 15 6.60 -11.13 10.69
CA ASN A 15 5.86 -12.16 11.44
C ASN A 15 6.76 -12.95 12.41
N SER A 16 7.75 -12.25 13.00
CA SER A 16 8.77 -12.79 13.91
C SER A 16 9.57 -13.96 13.33
N ARG A 17 9.85 -13.91 12.03
CA ARG A 17 10.70 -14.88 11.32
C ARG A 17 11.93 -14.21 10.73
N ASN A 18 13.03 -14.95 10.67
CA ASN A 18 14.20 -14.57 9.90
C ASN A 18 13.92 -14.78 8.40
N ILE A 19 14.62 -14.01 7.57
CA ILE A 19 14.60 -14.20 6.12
C ILE A 19 15.30 -15.53 5.78
N ASP A 20 14.64 -16.34 4.98
CA ASP A 20 15.13 -17.63 4.49
C ASP A 20 15.37 -17.53 2.99
N ALA A 21 16.64 -17.57 2.57
CA ALA A 21 17.03 -17.41 1.18
C ALA A 21 16.45 -18.47 0.22
N SER A 22 15.93 -19.59 0.76
CA SER A 22 15.27 -20.62 -0.05
C SER A 22 13.80 -20.31 -0.37
N LYS A 23 13.22 -19.25 0.23
CA LYS A 23 11.81 -18.90 0.10
C LYS A 23 11.61 -17.64 -0.75
N PRO A 24 10.52 -17.57 -1.53
CA PRO A 24 10.14 -16.33 -2.18
C PRO A 24 9.82 -15.24 -1.15
N SER A 25 10.11 -13.99 -1.51
CA SER A 25 9.86 -12.82 -0.66
C SER A 25 8.66 -12.01 -1.17
N ILE A 26 7.91 -11.46 -0.22
CA ILE A 26 6.81 -10.53 -0.45
C ILE A 26 7.02 -9.30 0.43
N VAL A 27 7.07 -8.12 -0.18
CA VAL A 27 7.08 -6.85 0.52
C VAL A 27 5.68 -6.25 0.49
N PHE A 28 5.17 -5.88 1.66
CA PHE A 28 3.90 -5.18 1.79
C PHE A 28 4.15 -3.71 2.13
N ILE A 29 3.57 -2.80 1.35
CA ILE A 29 3.79 -1.35 1.40
C ILE A 29 2.46 -0.68 1.75
N HIS A 30 2.42 0.07 2.85
CA HIS A 30 1.21 0.72 3.33
C HIS A 30 0.82 1.94 2.49
N GLY A 31 -0.42 2.40 2.66
CA GLY A 31 -0.92 3.66 2.09
C GLY A 31 -0.52 4.88 2.91
N SER A 32 -0.94 6.06 2.44
CA SER A 32 -0.60 7.34 3.06
C SER A 32 -1.02 7.43 4.52
N GLY A 33 -0.15 7.91 5.40
CA GLY A 33 -0.42 8.12 6.83
C GLY A 33 -0.74 6.84 7.62
N MET A 34 -0.50 5.67 7.03
CA MET A 34 -0.68 4.36 7.66
C MET A 34 0.69 3.74 8.02
N ASP A 35 0.68 2.50 8.50
CA ASP A 35 1.88 1.71 8.77
C ASP A 35 1.67 0.23 8.42
N HIS A 36 2.64 -0.63 8.70
CA HIS A 36 2.62 -2.07 8.44
C HIS A 36 1.39 -2.80 9.01
N ILE A 37 0.69 -2.26 10.01
CA ILE A 37 -0.41 -2.95 10.71
C ILE A 37 -1.53 -3.31 9.74
N VAL A 38 -1.76 -2.51 8.69
CA VAL A 38 -2.79 -2.78 7.66
C VAL A 38 -2.59 -4.12 6.96
N TRP A 39 -1.35 -4.63 6.96
CA TRP A 39 -0.99 -5.89 6.33
C TRP A 39 -0.93 -7.07 7.28
N THR A 40 -1.27 -6.90 8.57
CA THR A 40 -1.12 -7.94 9.60
C THR A 40 -1.74 -9.29 9.19
N LEU A 41 -2.95 -9.28 8.62
CA LEU A 41 -3.61 -10.51 8.17
C LEU A 41 -2.90 -11.14 6.96
N ALA A 42 -2.56 -10.34 5.95
CA ALA A 42 -1.87 -10.80 4.75
C ALA A 42 -0.47 -11.33 5.06
N ALA A 43 0.33 -10.59 5.83
CA ALA A 43 1.66 -11.00 6.26
C ALA A 43 1.61 -12.33 7.03
N ARG A 44 0.68 -12.47 7.98
CA ARG A 44 0.48 -13.72 8.73
C ARG A 44 0.06 -14.89 7.85
N HIS A 45 -0.75 -14.64 6.83
CA HIS A 45 -1.20 -15.65 5.88
C HIS A 45 -0.03 -16.15 5.05
N PHE A 46 0.63 -15.27 4.31
CA PHE A 46 1.70 -15.65 3.39
C PHE A 46 2.95 -16.21 4.09
N ALA A 47 3.28 -15.74 5.30
CA ALA A 47 4.34 -16.33 6.11
C ALA A 47 4.07 -17.81 6.47
N ARG A 48 2.80 -18.18 6.67
CA ARG A 48 2.39 -19.57 6.92
C ARG A 48 2.36 -20.42 5.64
N HIS A 49 2.31 -19.78 4.48
CA HIS A 49 2.30 -20.42 3.17
C HIS A 49 3.66 -20.31 2.47
N GLY A 50 4.75 -20.40 3.24
CA GLY A 50 6.09 -20.60 2.69
C GLY A 50 6.80 -19.36 2.14
N ASN A 51 6.33 -18.14 2.44
CA ASN A 51 6.98 -16.91 1.99
C ASN A 51 7.78 -16.23 3.11
N ASN A 52 8.85 -15.53 2.73
CA ASN A 52 9.36 -14.42 3.53
C ASN A 52 8.38 -13.25 3.38
N VAL A 53 8.00 -12.63 4.50
CA VAL A 53 7.12 -11.46 4.50
C VAL A 53 7.85 -10.29 5.11
N ILE A 54 7.74 -9.14 4.46
CA ILE A 54 8.36 -7.89 4.89
C ILE A 54 7.29 -6.80 4.76
N SER A 55 6.53 -6.55 5.82
CA SER A 55 5.65 -5.37 5.87
C SER A 55 6.46 -4.21 6.40
N VAL A 56 6.76 -3.24 5.54
CA VAL A 56 7.63 -2.11 5.88
C VAL A 56 6.83 -0.97 6.48
N ASP A 57 7.43 -0.25 7.42
CA ASP A 57 7.05 1.13 7.73
C ASP A 57 7.97 2.05 6.91
N LEU A 58 7.41 2.89 6.04
CA LEU A 58 8.18 3.89 5.31
C LEU A 58 8.86 4.88 6.29
N PRO A 59 9.93 5.58 5.89
CA PRO A 59 10.54 6.61 6.74
C PRO A 59 9.50 7.60 7.28
N GLY A 60 9.61 7.95 8.57
CA GLY A 60 8.64 8.81 9.26
C GLY A 60 7.29 8.16 9.62
N HIS A 61 7.10 6.87 9.35
CA HIS A 61 5.85 6.15 9.63
C HIS A 61 6.01 5.09 10.71
N GLY A 62 4.93 4.80 11.43
CA GLY A 62 4.85 3.69 12.38
C GLY A 62 6.03 3.67 13.36
N ARG A 63 6.91 2.69 13.19
CA ARG A 63 8.10 2.47 14.04
C ARG A 63 9.42 2.81 13.34
N SER A 64 9.38 3.31 12.12
CA SER A 64 10.56 3.77 11.40
C SER A 64 10.96 5.17 11.83
N GLU A 65 12.27 5.40 11.94
CA GLU A 65 12.82 6.75 12.12
C GLU A 65 12.83 7.51 10.79
N GLY A 66 13.40 8.72 10.81
CA GLY A 66 13.57 9.57 9.64
C GLY A 66 12.37 10.45 9.33
N MET A 67 12.54 11.28 8.30
CA MET A 67 11.48 12.12 7.75
C MET A 67 10.78 11.39 6.60
N PRO A 68 9.48 11.63 6.37
CA PRO A 68 8.77 11.14 5.19
C PRO A 68 9.49 11.54 3.90
N LEU A 69 9.63 10.58 2.99
CA LEU A 69 10.13 10.82 1.64
C LEU A 69 9.10 11.66 0.85
N SER A 70 9.56 12.40 -0.16
CA SER A 70 8.73 13.43 -0.80
C SER A 70 8.11 12.99 -2.12
N THR A 71 8.65 11.96 -2.77
CA THR A 71 8.14 11.47 -4.06
C THR A 71 7.99 9.95 -4.10
N VAL A 72 7.14 9.47 -5.00
CA VAL A 72 6.94 8.02 -5.23
C VAL A 72 8.24 7.37 -5.71
N GLU A 73 9.03 8.07 -6.53
CA GLU A 73 10.32 7.61 -7.06
C GLU A 73 11.38 7.45 -5.96
N GLU A 74 11.44 8.38 -5.01
CA GLU A 74 12.30 8.28 -3.83
C GLU A 74 11.90 7.08 -2.97
N MET A 75 10.60 6.91 -2.73
CA MET A 75 10.07 5.78 -1.97
C MET A 75 10.35 4.45 -2.68
N ALA A 76 10.23 4.38 -4.01
CA ALA A 76 10.53 3.19 -4.79
C ALA A 76 12.02 2.82 -4.69
N THR A 77 12.90 3.80 -4.82
CA THR A 77 14.35 3.60 -4.62
C THR A 77 14.65 3.12 -3.20
N TRP A 78 13.96 3.67 -2.20
CA TRP A 78 14.11 3.26 -0.80
C TRP A 78 13.67 1.80 -0.57
N ILE A 79 12.57 1.35 -1.20
CA ILE A 79 12.14 -0.06 -1.15
C ILE A 79 13.21 -0.98 -1.73
N ILE A 80 13.89 -0.59 -2.81
CA ILE A 80 15.02 -1.36 -3.33
C ILE A 80 16.17 -1.41 -2.31
N GLY A 81 16.44 -0.30 -1.61
CA GLY A 81 17.40 -0.28 -0.50
C GLY A 81 17.04 -1.24 0.63
N VAL A 82 15.75 -1.41 0.96
CA VAL A 82 15.29 -2.43 1.91
C VAL A 82 15.64 -3.83 1.41
N LEU A 83 15.41 -4.13 0.13
CA LEU A 83 15.77 -5.43 -0.44
C LEU A 83 17.27 -5.68 -0.38
N ASP A 84 18.10 -4.66 -0.68
CA ASP A 84 19.56 -4.76 -0.62
C ASP A 84 20.06 -5.03 0.80
N THR A 85 19.56 -4.28 1.80
CA THR A 85 19.90 -4.49 3.21
C THR A 85 19.53 -5.89 3.69
N LEU A 86 18.41 -6.44 3.21
CA LEU A 86 17.95 -7.78 3.57
C LEU A 86 18.54 -8.89 2.70
N GLN A 87 19.41 -8.55 1.73
CA GLN A 87 20.00 -9.49 0.77
C GLN A 87 18.94 -10.29 0.00
N ILE A 88 17.87 -9.61 -0.42
CA ILE A 88 16.79 -10.17 -1.22
C ILE A 88 16.98 -9.76 -2.68
N ASP A 89 17.25 -10.74 -3.55
CA ASP A 89 17.45 -10.48 -4.98
C ASP A 89 16.16 -10.05 -5.67
N GLN A 90 15.05 -10.76 -5.42
CA GLN A 90 13.74 -10.46 -6.00
C GLN A 90 12.62 -10.62 -4.97
N ALA A 91 11.61 -9.76 -5.04
CA ALA A 91 10.39 -9.85 -4.24
C ALA A 91 9.14 -9.58 -5.07
N ALA A 92 8.00 -10.09 -4.62
CA ALA A 92 6.71 -9.57 -5.05
C ALA A 92 6.36 -8.35 -4.19
N LEU A 93 5.78 -7.31 -4.80
CA LEU A 93 5.42 -6.08 -4.10
C LEU A 93 3.89 -5.95 -4.03
N VAL A 94 3.36 -5.77 -2.83
CA VAL A 94 1.92 -5.58 -2.58
C VAL A 94 1.74 -4.22 -1.94
N GLY A 95 1.10 -3.31 -2.66
CA GLY A 95 0.97 -1.92 -2.25
C GLY A 95 -0.47 -1.47 -2.15
N HIS A 96 -0.82 -0.72 -1.11
CA HIS A 96 -2.14 -0.09 -0.95
C HIS A 96 -2.04 1.40 -1.20
N SER A 97 -2.93 1.97 -2.03
CA SER A 97 -3.01 3.41 -2.25
C SER A 97 -1.64 4.00 -2.68
N LEU A 98 -1.02 4.90 -1.91
CA LEU A 98 0.38 5.32 -2.12
C LEU A 98 1.34 4.14 -2.35
N GLY A 99 1.28 3.10 -1.52
CA GLY A 99 2.08 1.88 -1.67
C GLY A 99 1.91 1.20 -3.02
N SER A 100 0.74 1.35 -3.66
CA SER A 100 0.50 0.82 -5.00
C SER A 100 1.27 1.61 -6.07
N LEU A 101 1.36 2.93 -5.94
CA LEU A 101 2.17 3.78 -6.83
C LEU A 101 3.65 3.44 -6.68
N ILE A 102 4.12 3.23 -5.44
CA ILE A 102 5.50 2.81 -5.14
C ILE A 102 5.78 1.44 -5.78
N SER A 103 4.86 0.48 -5.64
CA SER A 103 5.02 -0.86 -6.21
C SER A 103 5.10 -0.82 -7.74
N LEU A 104 4.27 0.03 -8.37
CA LEU A 104 4.26 0.26 -9.80
C LEU A 104 5.58 0.89 -10.28
N GLU A 105 6.06 1.91 -9.58
CA GLU A 105 7.33 2.58 -9.88
C GLU A 105 8.52 1.64 -9.72
N CYS A 106 8.56 0.83 -8.66
CA CYS A 106 9.56 -0.23 -8.49
C CYS A 106 9.56 -1.21 -9.67
N ALA A 107 8.38 -1.67 -10.11
CA ALA A 107 8.28 -2.63 -11.20
C ALA A 107 8.73 -2.06 -12.55
N ALA A 108 8.48 -0.76 -12.78
CA ALA A 108 8.90 -0.07 -13.99
C ALA A 108 10.39 0.24 -14.01
N SER A 109 10.93 0.79 -12.92
CA SER A 109 12.30 1.32 -12.84
C SER A 109 13.32 0.27 -12.38
N HIS A 110 12.87 -0.82 -11.75
CA HIS A 110 13.72 -1.89 -11.21
C HIS A 110 13.16 -3.28 -11.54
N ALA A 111 12.74 -3.50 -12.79
CA ALA A 111 12.07 -4.73 -13.24
C ALA A 111 12.80 -6.04 -12.81
N ALA A 112 14.13 -6.06 -12.81
CA ALA A 112 14.91 -7.22 -12.40
C ALA A 112 14.79 -7.57 -10.90
N ARG A 113 14.26 -6.67 -10.06
CA ARG A 113 14.08 -6.84 -8.61
C ARG A 113 12.64 -7.21 -8.22
N VAL A 114 11.70 -7.11 -9.16
CA VAL A 114 10.27 -7.26 -8.89
C VAL A 114 9.72 -8.45 -9.68
N ARG A 115 9.37 -9.54 -8.97
CA ARG A 115 8.87 -10.76 -9.62
C ARG A 115 7.37 -10.71 -9.92
N ALA A 116 6.61 -9.88 -9.21
CA ALA A 116 5.18 -9.66 -9.38
C ALA A 116 4.74 -8.41 -8.60
N ILE A 117 3.63 -7.80 -8.99
CA ILE A 117 2.99 -6.71 -8.23
C ILE A 117 1.50 -6.96 -7.97
N ALA A 118 1.03 -6.51 -6.82
CA ALA A 118 -0.39 -6.36 -6.54
C ALA A 118 -0.70 -4.92 -6.07
N LEU A 119 -1.53 -4.23 -6.84
CA LEU A 119 -1.91 -2.83 -6.67
C LEU A 119 -3.31 -2.76 -6.07
N VAL A 120 -3.39 -2.48 -4.76
CA VAL A 120 -4.64 -2.50 -4.00
C VAL A 120 -5.17 -1.09 -3.80
N GLY A 121 -6.40 -0.81 -4.24
CA GLY A 121 -6.98 0.54 -4.17
C GLY A 121 -6.18 1.57 -4.98
N THR A 122 -5.75 1.21 -6.19
CA THR A 122 -4.84 2.03 -7.00
C THR A 122 -5.55 2.93 -8.01
N THR A 123 -4.86 3.97 -8.47
CA THR A 123 -5.13 4.74 -9.70
C THR A 123 -3.86 5.51 -10.06
N ALA A 124 -3.61 5.76 -11.35
CA ALA A 124 -2.50 6.60 -11.79
C ALA A 124 -2.94 7.45 -13.00
N PRO A 125 -2.92 8.79 -12.92
CA PRO A 125 -2.57 9.61 -11.75
C PRO A 125 -3.54 9.44 -10.58
N MET A 126 -3.10 9.85 -9.38
CA MET A 126 -3.90 9.83 -8.13
C MET A 126 -4.05 11.26 -7.57
N PRO A 127 -4.83 12.13 -8.25
CA PRO A 127 -5.03 13.49 -7.77
C PRO A 127 -5.69 13.49 -6.40
N VAL A 128 -5.20 14.34 -5.50
CA VAL A 128 -5.76 14.50 -4.16
C VAL A 128 -6.53 15.82 -4.12
N SER A 129 -7.74 15.81 -3.55
CA SER A 129 -8.54 17.03 -3.46
C SER A 129 -7.88 18.08 -2.55
N ASP A 130 -8.00 19.36 -2.91
CA ASP A 130 -7.53 20.48 -2.09
C ASP A 130 -8.02 20.43 -0.64
N ALA A 131 -9.25 19.94 -0.42
CA ALA A 131 -9.80 19.78 0.93
C ALA A 131 -8.95 18.85 1.80
N ILE A 132 -8.56 17.68 1.27
CA ILE A 132 -7.68 16.73 1.97
C ILE A 132 -6.27 17.31 2.09
N LEU A 133 -5.72 17.92 1.03
CA LEU A 133 -4.36 18.49 1.06
C LEU A 133 -4.23 19.59 2.10
N ASN A 134 -5.15 20.56 2.12
CA ASN A 134 -5.14 21.68 3.06
C ASN A 134 -5.34 21.21 4.51
N ALA A 135 -6.26 20.26 4.74
CA ALA A 135 -6.46 19.68 6.06
C ALA A 135 -5.22 18.90 6.52
N ALA A 136 -4.60 18.12 5.65
CA ALA A 136 -3.37 17.40 5.98
C ALA A 136 -2.19 18.34 6.26
N GLU A 137 -2.02 19.41 5.47
CA GLU A 137 -0.96 20.42 5.64
C GLU A 137 -1.07 21.11 7.00
N SER A 138 -2.30 21.46 7.41
CA SER A 138 -2.59 22.09 8.69
C SER A 138 -2.64 21.11 9.87
N ASN A 139 -2.44 19.80 9.64
CA ASN A 139 -2.62 18.73 10.61
C ASN A 139 -4.02 18.74 11.25
N ASP A 140 -5.03 19.15 10.48
CA ASP A 140 -6.42 19.13 10.90
C ASP A 140 -6.95 17.68 10.85
N HIS A 141 -7.56 17.25 11.95
CA HIS A 141 -8.18 15.94 12.08
C HIS A 141 -9.24 15.66 11.00
N ALA A 142 -9.82 16.72 10.42
CA ALA A 142 -10.72 16.61 9.27
C ALA A 142 -10.12 15.79 8.11
N ALA A 143 -8.80 15.80 7.91
CA ALA A 143 -8.14 14.94 6.92
C ALA A 143 -8.39 13.45 7.20
N PHE A 144 -8.24 13.03 8.46
CA PHE A 144 -8.45 11.64 8.88
C PHE A 144 -9.93 11.25 8.80
N ASP A 145 -10.83 12.17 9.17
CA ASP A 145 -12.28 11.96 9.09
C ASP A 145 -12.73 11.78 7.64
N MET A 146 -12.25 12.62 6.72
CA MET A 146 -12.56 12.51 5.29
C MET A 146 -12.03 11.20 4.69
N LEU A 147 -10.77 10.86 4.94
CA LEU A 147 -10.16 9.63 4.44
C LEU A 147 -10.87 8.38 4.97
N THR A 148 -11.23 8.38 6.25
CA THR A 148 -11.96 7.26 6.86
C THR A 148 -13.39 7.19 6.30
N GLN A 149 -14.11 8.31 6.23
CA GLN A 149 -15.50 8.29 5.77
C GLN A 149 -15.61 7.93 4.28
N TRP A 150 -14.71 8.43 3.44
CA TRP A 150 -14.73 8.17 1.99
C TRP A 150 -14.01 6.87 1.63
N GLY A 151 -13.14 6.37 2.51
CA GLY A 151 -12.42 5.12 2.32
C GLY A 151 -13.27 3.87 2.53
N PHE A 152 -14.36 3.93 3.29
CA PHE A 152 -15.25 2.79 3.51
C PHE A 152 -16.49 2.80 2.61
N SER A 153 -16.88 1.61 2.13
CA SER A 153 -18.17 1.40 1.46
C SER A 153 -19.35 1.77 2.37
N LYS A 154 -20.51 2.03 1.77
CA LYS A 154 -21.69 2.46 2.53
C LYS A 154 -22.12 1.42 3.56
N ARG A 155 -22.03 0.14 3.21
CA ARG A 155 -22.37 -0.98 4.11
C ARG A 155 -21.42 -1.01 5.30
N HIS A 156 -20.11 -0.90 5.06
CA HIS A 156 -19.11 -1.11 6.10
C HIS A 156 -18.97 0.06 7.08
N GLN A 157 -19.58 1.21 6.79
CA GLN A 157 -19.77 2.29 7.77
C GLN A 157 -20.65 1.88 8.97
N PHE A 158 -21.53 0.89 8.81
CA PHE A 158 -22.41 0.40 9.88
C PHE A 158 -21.91 -0.87 10.58
N GLY A 159 -20.78 -1.44 10.14
CA GLY A 159 -20.22 -2.70 10.65
C GLY A 159 -20.00 -3.73 9.56
N GLY A 160 -20.11 -5.02 9.88
CA GLY A 160 -19.94 -6.10 8.89
C GLY A 160 -18.59 -6.83 8.95
N ASN A 161 -17.71 -6.48 9.90
CA ASN A 161 -16.52 -7.29 10.15
C ASN A 161 -16.92 -8.70 10.62
N ARG A 162 -16.31 -9.73 10.04
CA ARG A 162 -16.57 -11.13 10.42
C ARG A 162 -16.03 -11.48 11.80
N ASN A 163 -15.05 -10.72 12.31
CA ASN A 163 -14.55 -10.84 13.66
C ASN A 163 -15.39 -9.96 14.59
N SER A 164 -16.04 -10.59 15.57
CA SER A 164 -16.88 -9.90 16.55
C SER A 164 -16.08 -8.89 17.36
N GLY A 165 -16.69 -7.72 17.64
CA GLY A 165 -16.08 -6.66 18.44
C GLY A 165 -15.11 -5.75 17.67
N ILE A 166 -14.89 -5.97 16.37
CA ILE A 166 -14.04 -5.10 15.56
C ILE A 166 -14.84 -3.88 15.08
N TRP A 167 -14.43 -2.69 15.54
CA TRP A 167 -14.89 -1.42 15.02
C TRP A 167 -13.95 -0.95 13.90
N MET A 168 -14.28 -1.26 12.65
CA MET A 168 -13.40 -1.01 11.50
C MET A 168 -13.10 0.48 11.31
N ILE A 169 -14.14 1.33 11.31
CA ILE A 169 -14.01 2.78 11.16
C ILE A 169 -13.10 3.37 12.24
N GLY A 170 -13.35 3.06 13.51
CA GLY A 170 -12.54 3.60 14.61
C GLY A 170 -11.12 3.06 14.63
N ASN A 171 -10.90 1.81 14.25
CA ASN A 171 -9.54 1.28 14.13
C ASN A 171 -8.76 1.97 13.01
N THR A 172 -9.38 2.23 11.86
CA THR A 172 -8.75 2.99 10.76
C THR A 172 -8.51 4.44 11.14
N LEU A 173 -9.48 5.10 11.79
CA LEU A 173 -9.31 6.46 12.28
C LEU A 173 -8.14 6.53 13.29
N ARG A 174 -8.09 5.59 14.23
CA ARG A 174 -7.03 5.52 15.23
C ARG A 174 -5.66 5.28 14.61
N LEU A 175 -5.58 4.54 13.51
CA LEU A 175 -4.33 4.36 12.78
C LEU A 175 -3.85 5.69 12.17
N TYR A 176 -4.75 6.47 11.57
CA TYR A 176 -4.40 7.80 11.06
C TYR A 176 -3.98 8.76 12.19
N GLU A 177 -4.68 8.76 13.32
CA GLU A 177 -4.33 9.57 14.50
C GLU A 177 -2.94 9.26 15.10
N GLN A 178 -2.37 8.09 14.79
CA GLN A 178 -1.01 7.71 15.21
C GLN A 178 0.07 8.26 14.28
N SER A 179 -0.32 8.75 13.10
CA SER A 179 0.60 9.37 12.15
C SER A 179 1.23 10.63 12.75
N GLY A 180 2.53 10.81 12.54
CA GLY A 180 3.25 12.00 12.98
C GLY A 180 2.77 13.26 12.25
N PRO A 181 2.95 14.46 12.85
CA PRO A 181 2.61 15.71 12.17
C PRO A 181 3.33 15.84 10.83
N GLY A 182 2.60 16.27 9.79
CA GLY A 182 3.10 16.47 8.43
C GLY A 182 3.26 15.20 7.59
N VAL A 183 3.24 14.01 8.20
CA VAL A 183 3.44 12.74 7.49
C VAL A 183 2.37 12.53 6.41
N LEU A 184 1.10 12.63 6.79
CA LEU A 184 -0.01 12.48 5.85
C LEU A 184 0.07 13.50 4.69
N PHE A 185 0.47 14.74 4.97
CA PHE A 185 0.59 15.77 3.94
C PHE A 185 1.68 15.43 2.91
N HIS A 186 2.84 14.96 3.38
CA HIS A 186 3.94 14.54 2.49
C HIS A 186 3.49 13.42 1.55
N ASP A 187 2.81 12.42 2.10
CA ASP A 187 2.30 11.29 1.32
C ASP A 187 1.22 11.68 0.31
N MET A 188 0.28 12.53 0.71
CA MET A 188 -0.79 13.00 -0.16
C MET A 188 -0.23 13.85 -1.29
N ARG A 189 0.76 14.71 -1.00
CA ARG A 189 1.48 15.47 -2.02
C ARG A 189 2.23 14.55 -2.96
N ALA A 190 2.92 13.52 -2.46
CA ALA A 190 3.59 12.53 -3.31
C ALA A 190 2.62 11.81 -4.25
N CYS A 191 1.42 11.43 -3.79
CA CYS A 191 0.38 10.85 -4.64
C CYS A 191 -0.10 11.83 -5.72
N ASN A 192 -0.36 13.07 -5.31
CA ASN A 192 -0.89 14.12 -6.19
C ASN A 192 0.10 14.49 -7.30
N ASP A 193 1.38 14.58 -6.96
CA ASP A 193 2.43 15.06 -7.86
C ASP A 193 2.97 13.93 -8.78
N TYR A 194 2.69 12.67 -8.45
CA TYR A 194 3.06 11.52 -9.28
C TYR A 194 2.16 11.38 -10.52
N THR A 195 2.58 12.03 -11.60
CA THR A 195 1.83 12.14 -12.86
C THR A 195 2.30 11.16 -13.94
N THR A 196 3.44 10.51 -13.76
CA THR A 196 4.09 9.62 -14.74
C THR A 196 3.60 8.16 -14.67
N GLY A 197 2.73 7.82 -13.71
CA GLY A 197 2.38 6.43 -13.43
C GLY A 197 1.77 5.63 -14.59
N THR A 198 1.04 6.26 -15.51
CA THR A 198 0.55 5.56 -16.72
C THR A 198 1.68 5.22 -17.69
N GLU A 199 2.67 6.11 -17.85
CA GLU A 199 3.84 5.85 -18.69
C GLU A 199 4.74 4.77 -18.09
N GLN A 200 4.86 4.75 -16.75
CA GLN A 200 5.60 3.74 -16.02
C GLN A 200 4.91 2.37 -16.07
N ALA A 201 3.57 2.35 -16.00
CA ALA A 201 2.77 1.14 -16.14
C ALA A 201 3.05 0.38 -17.45
N ALA A 202 3.26 1.10 -18.55
CA ALA A 202 3.57 0.52 -19.86
C ALA A 202 4.94 -0.19 -19.92
N LYS A 203 5.82 0.05 -18.95
CA LYS A 203 7.15 -0.59 -18.86
C LYS A 203 7.14 -1.88 -18.04
N ILE A 204 6.04 -2.18 -17.35
CA ILE A 204 5.94 -3.34 -16.47
C ILE A 204 5.99 -4.63 -17.29
N THR A 205 6.85 -5.56 -16.87
CA THR A 205 7.00 -6.87 -17.52
C THR A 205 6.62 -8.05 -16.61
N CYS A 206 6.45 -7.80 -15.31
CA CYS A 206 6.08 -8.84 -14.34
C CYS A 206 4.55 -9.03 -14.26
N PRO A 207 4.07 -10.21 -13.79
CA PRO A 207 2.67 -10.42 -13.49
C PRO A 207 2.11 -9.33 -12.57
N SER A 208 0.97 -8.77 -12.96
CA SER A 208 0.37 -7.62 -12.30
C SER A 208 -1.09 -7.89 -11.95
N LEU A 209 -1.46 -7.59 -10.70
CA LEU A 209 -2.82 -7.70 -10.19
C LEU A 209 -3.31 -6.34 -9.69
N LEU A 210 -4.51 -5.92 -10.09
CA LEU A 210 -5.22 -4.78 -9.52
C LEU A 210 -6.38 -5.31 -8.68
N ILE A 211 -6.43 -4.91 -7.41
CA ILE A 211 -7.56 -5.22 -6.51
C ILE A 211 -8.26 -3.90 -6.19
N LEU A 212 -9.50 -3.76 -6.67
CA LEU A 212 -10.25 -2.51 -6.65
C LEU A 212 -11.55 -2.68 -5.85
N GLY A 213 -11.92 -1.67 -5.06
CA GLY A 213 -13.22 -1.64 -4.39
C GLY A 213 -14.30 -1.07 -5.30
N ALA A 214 -15.42 -1.78 -5.48
CA ALA A 214 -16.53 -1.32 -6.32
C ALA A 214 -17.17 -0.01 -5.79
N GLU A 215 -17.07 0.26 -4.49
CA GLU A 215 -17.58 1.46 -3.82
C GLU A 215 -16.44 2.41 -3.38
N ASP A 216 -15.23 2.23 -3.91
CA ASP A 216 -14.11 3.12 -3.61
C ASP A 216 -14.38 4.55 -4.10
N ARG A 217 -14.38 5.51 -3.17
CA ARG A 217 -14.61 6.94 -3.47
C ARG A 217 -13.32 7.73 -3.58
N LEU A 218 -12.20 7.19 -3.10
CA LEU A 218 -10.89 7.82 -3.13
C LEU A 218 -10.17 7.51 -4.44
N THR A 219 -10.20 6.24 -4.86
CA THR A 219 -9.65 5.76 -6.13
C THR A 219 -10.71 4.96 -6.92
N PRO A 220 -11.77 5.62 -7.41
CA PRO A 220 -12.89 4.92 -8.04
C PRO A 220 -12.45 4.06 -9.24
N VAL A 221 -13.07 2.89 -9.41
CA VAL A 221 -12.75 1.93 -10.50
C VAL A 221 -12.66 2.61 -11.87
N ARG A 222 -13.56 3.56 -12.16
CA ARG A 222 -13.55 4.32 -13.44
C ARG A 222 -12.23 5.06 -13.70
N SER A 223 -11.54 5.52 -12.66
CA SER A 223 -10.27 6.26 -12.75
C SER A 223 -9.09 5.33 -13.08
N THR A 224 -9.26 4.02 -12.88
CA THR A 224 -8.20 3.03 -13.13
C THR A 224 -8.07 2.59 -14.58
N ARG A 225 -8.97 3.05 -15.47
CA ARG A 225 -9.02 2.59 -16.86
C ARG A 225 -7.71 2.80 -17.62
N ALA A 226 -7.14 4.00 -17.55
CA ALA A 226 -5.88 4.32 -18.22
C ALA A 226 -4.75 3.41 -17.73
N LEU A 227 -4.73 3.13 -16.43
CA LEU A 227 -3.76 2.24 -15.82
C LEU A 227 -3.95 0.78 -16.28
N GLN A 228 -5.20 0.28 -16.31
CA GLN A 228 -5.51 -1.07 -16.81
C GLN A 228 -5.13 -1.26 -18.28
N GLU A 229 -5.31 -0.23 -19.11
CA GLU A 229 -4.95 -0.25 -20.52
C GLU A 229 -3.43 -0.17 -20.75
N ALA A 230 -2.70 0.50 -19.85
CA ALA A 230 -1.26 0.66 -19.94
C ALA A 230 -0.47 -0.56 -19.45
N ILE A 231 -0.92 -1.25 -18.40
CA ILE A 231 -0.24 -2.45 -17.91
C ILE A 231 -0.40 -3.59 -18.93
N PRO A 232 0.66 -4.33 -19.27
CA PRO A 232 0.54 -5.51 -20.11
C PRO A 232 -0.21 -6.65 -19.39
N ALA A 233 -1.40 -7.00 -19.89
CA ALA A 233 -2.22 -8.11 -19.43
C ALA A 233 -2.45 -8.18 -17.90
N PRO A 234 -2.94 -7.10 -17.25
CA PRO A 234 -3.20 -7.11 -15.83
C PRO A 234 -4.34 -8.06 -15.51
N ILE A 235 -4.22 -8.74 -14.37
CA ILE A 235 -5.36 -9.32 -13.70
C ILE A 235 -6.09 -8.19 -12.98
N VAL A 236 -7.39 -8.05 -13.19
CA VAL A 236 -8.21 -7.05 -12.49
C VAL A 236 -9.29 -7.75 -11.68
N GLU A 237 -9.30 -7.50 -10.39
CA GLU A 237 -10.30 -8.00 -9.43
C GLU A 237 -11.06 -6.82 -8.84
N VAL A 238 -12.36 -6.74 -9.11
CA VAL A 238 -13.24 -5.70 -8.55
C VAL A 238 -14.11 -6.34 -7.48
N LEU A 239 -13.88 -5.95 -6.23
CA LEU A 239 -14.55 -6.51 -5.06
C LEU A 239 -15.88 -5.78 -4.82
N PRO A 240 -17.02 -6.50 -4.82
CA PRO A 240 -18.33 -5.89 -4.57
C PRO A 240 -18.45 -5.40 -3.12
N GLU A 241 -19.34 -4.42 -2.89
CA GLU A 241 -19.64 -3.87 -1.54
C GLU A 241 -18.38 -3.46 -0.74
N THR A 242 -17.29 -3.08 -1.42
CA THR A 242 -15.98 -2.81 -0.81
C THR A 242 -15.50 -1.41 -1.21
N GLY A 243 -15.02 -0.62 -0.24
CA GLY A 243 -14.43 0.69 -0.46
C GLY A 243 -12.92 0.63 -0.71
N HIS A 244 -12.23 1.71 -0.37
CA HIS A 244 -10.78 1.86 -0.45
C HIS A 244 -10.02 1.06 0.61
N THR A 245 -10.62 0.82 1.78
CA THR A 245 -9.99 0.10 2.91
C THR A 245 -10.15 -1.42 2.76
N ILE A 246 -9.77 -1.95 1.59
CA ILE A 246 -9.98 -3.34 1.16
C ILE A 246 -9.41 -4.36 2.16
N MET A 247 -8.25 -4.04 2.79
CA MET A 247 -7.58 -4.92 3.75
C MET A 247 -8.44 -5.22 4.97
N VAL A 248 -9.38 -4.32 5.29
CA VAL A 248 -10.25 -4.39 6.47
C VAL A 248 -11.67 -4.81 6.08
N GLU A 249 -12.18 -4.30 4.96
CA GLU A 249 -13.55 -4.58 4.49
C GLU A 249 -13.69 -5.98 3.87
N ALA A 250 -12.71 -6.40 3.06
CA ALA A 250 -12.76 -7.66 2.32
C ALA A 250 -11.46 -8.48 2.41
N PRO A 251 -10.91 -8.73 3.63
CA PRO A 251 -9.60 -9.36 3.80
C PRO A 251 -9.48 -10.72 3.12
N ASN A 252 -10.52 -11.56 3.17
CA ASN A 252 -10.47 -12.89 2.58
C ASN A 252 -10.49 -12.83 1.04
N ALA A 253 -11.35 -11.99 0.46
CA ALA A 253 -11.41 -11.85 -1.00
C ALA A 253 -10.11 -11.24 -1.54
N MET A 254 -9.52 -10.29 -0.81
CA MET A 254 -8.19 -9.76 -1.11
C MET A 254 -7.13 -10.87 -1.05
N LEU A 255 -7.12 -11.71 -0.01
CA LEU A 255 -6.19 -12.83 0.10
C LEU A 255 -6.32 -13.81 -1.06
N ASP A 256 -7.55 -14.19 -1.42
CA ASP A 256 -7.83 -15.10 -2.54
C ASP A 256 -7.32 -14.51 -3.87
N ALA A 257 -7.51 -13.20 -4.09
CA ALA A 257 -6.99 -12.51 -5.25
C ALA A 257 -5.45 -12.48 -5.27
N LEU A 258 -4.81 -12.20 -4.13
CA LEU A 258 -3.34 -12.13 -4.03
C LEU A 258 -2.65 -13.45 -4.43
N HIS A 259 -3.23 -14.62 -4.14
CA HIS A 259 -2.68 -15.92 -4.56
C HIS A 259 -2.55 -16.09 -6.09
N ARG A 260 -3.21 -15.24 -6.88
CA ARG A 260 -3.14 -15.31 -8.35
C ARG A 260 -1.79 -14.84 -8.89
N VAL A 261 -1.00 -14.10 -8.10
CA VAL A 261 0.29 -13.53 -8.54
C VAL A 261 1.45 -13.73 -7.54
N LEU A 262 1.17 -14.12 -6.30
CA LEU A 262 2.19 -14.26 -5.24
C LEU A 262 2.79 -15.66 -5.13
#